data_AF-A0A151Z819-F1
#
_entry.id   AF-A0A151Z819-F1
#
_cell.length_a   1.000
_cell.length_b   1.000
_cell.length_c   1.000
_cell.angle_alpha   90.00
_cell.angle_beta   90.00
_cell.angle_gamma   90.00
#
_symmetry.space_group_name_H-M   'P 1'
#
loop_
_entity.id
_entity.type
_entity.pdbx_description
1 polymer ?
#
loop_
_entity_poly.entity_id
_entity_poly.type
_entity_poly.pdbx_seq_one_letter_code
_entity_poly.pdbx_strand_id
1 'polypeptide(L)'
;MKFGKYLRNNTLSKWEDKYLDYKELKKLLMDMCNQQELESRKFQPVQQPQMNSKINLNSKFIFHVWDEFNKVDKFVQSQEGDIILKSKYLESSKRDAPMIISTMKDLEDLITFIKLNLEGFRKILKKFDKKTKTTLGSEYYNNMIVNHIQAKISILYHFNEKFLRIYSNQFGDPSLLKTSEDQAVFSFSEE
;
A
#
# COMPACT_ATOMS: atom_id res chain seq x y z
N MET A 1 15.46 -0.52 -10.92
CA MET A 1 14.43 -1.57 -11.12
C MET A 1 13.13 -0.95 -11.68
N LYS A 2 12.43 -1.65 -12.59
CA LYS A 2 11.16 -1.18 -13.22
C LYS A 2 9.95 -1.46 -12.33
N PHE A 3 9.78 -0.68 -11.25
CA PHE A 3 8.74 -0.93 -10.23
C PHE A 3 7.32 -1.01 -10.80
N GLY A 4 6.92 -0.15 -11.75
CA GLY A 4 5.56 -0.22 -12.32
C GLY A 4 5.24 -1.57 -12.98
N LYS A 5 6.25 -2.24 -13.60
CA LYS A 5 6.09 -3.60 -14.12
C LYS A 5 6.01 -4.63 -12.99
N TYR A 6 6.82 -4.45 -11.95
CA TYR A 6 6.80 -5.31 -10.77
C TYR A 6 5.45 -5.26 -10.05
N LEU A 7 4.89 -4.06 -9.80
CA LEU A 7 3.59 -3.90 -9.15
C LEU A 7 2.50 -4.66 -9.92
N ARG A 8 2.37 -4.40 -11.23
CA ARG A 8 1.39 -5.09 -12.09
C ARG A 8 1.56 -6.61 -12.15
N ASN A 9 2.78 -7.11 -12.06
CA ASN A 9 3.04 -8.55 -12.11
C ASN A 9 2.72 -9.25 -10.79
N ASN A 10 2.68 -8.52 -9.67
CA ASN A 10 2.42 -9.05 -8.34
C ASN A 10 1.05 -8.59 -7.80
N THR A 11 0.23 -7.90 -8.60
CA THR A 11 -1.13 -7.56 -8.23
C THR A 11 -2.00 -8.80 -8.28
N LEU A 12 -2.76 -9.03 -7.21
CA LEU A 12 -3.77 -10.07 -7.19
C LEU A 12 -4.92 -9.67 -8.12
N SER A 13 -5.25 -10.54 -9.09
CA SER A 13 -6.29 -10.27 -10.09
C SER A 13 -7.65 -9.93 -9.46
N LYS A 14 -7.98 -10.53 -8.31
CA LYS A 14 -9.21 -10.23 -7.55
C LYS A 14 -9.29 -8.79 -7.02
N TRP A 15 -8.17 -8.09 -6.87
CA TRP A 15 -8.09 -6.77 -6.25
C TRP A 15 -7.37 -5.72 -7.12
N GLU A 16 -7.23 -5.98 -8.43
CA GLU A 16 -6.45 -5.14 -9.35
C GLU A 16 -6.83 -3.66 -9.29
N ASP A 17 -8.13 -3.36 -9.24
CA ASP A 17 -8.69 -2.01 -9.19
C ASP A 17 -8.49 -1.30 -7.83
N LYS A 18 -8.13 -2.05 -6.78
CA LYS A 18 -7.90 -1.52 -5.43
C LYS A 18 -6.46 -1.08 -5.20
N TYR A 19 -5.52 -1.54 -6.02
CA TYR A 19 -4.12 -1.12 -5.93
C TYR A 19 -3.94 0.36 -6.28
N LEU A 20 -2.84 0.92 -5.79
CA LEU A 20 -2.29 2.21 -6.17
C LEU A 20 -2.13 2.28 -7.70
N ASP A 21 -2.75 3.28 -8.32
CA ASP A 21 -2.52 3.61 -9.72
C ASP A 21 -1.19 4.34 -9.88
N TYR A 22 -0.12 3.56 -9.78
CA TYR A 22 1.24 4.05 -9.91
C TYR A 22 1.50 4.65 -11.30
N LYS A 23 0.78 4.20 -12.33
CA LYS A 23 0.96 4.67 -13.70
C LYS A 23 0.38 6.09 -13.85
N GLU A 24 -0.85 6.31 -13.38
CA GLU A 24 -1.48 7.63 -13.47
C GLU A 24 -0.78 8.65 -12.56
N LEU A 25 -0.39 8.29 -11.33
CA LEU A 25 0.41 9.20 -10.49
C LEU A 25 1.74 9.58 -11.12
N LYS A 26 2.40 8.63 -11.79
CA LYS A 26 3.64 8.91 -12.52
C LYS A 26 3.40 9.84 -13.71
N LYS A 27 2.30 9.64 -14.45
CA LYS A 27 1.92 10.50 -15.58
C LYS A 27 1.64 11.92 -15.10
N LEU A 28 0.80 12.07 -14.08
CA LEU A 28 0.52 13.34 -13.42
C LEU A 28 1.80 14.07 -13.01
N LEU A 29 2.73 13.36 -12.35
CA LEU A 29 4.02 13.93 -11.94
C LEU A 29 4.83 14.45 -13.14
N MET A 30 4.88 13.71 -14.24
CA MET A 30 5.61 14.14 -15.43
C MET A 30 4.94 15.35 -16.09
N ASP A 31 3.61 15.37 -16.16
CA ASP A 31 2.85 16.48 -16.75
C ASP A 31 3.08 17.79 -15.96
N MET A 32 3.09 17.71 -14.62
CA MET A 32 3.41 18.87 -13.78
C MET A 32 4.85 19.37 -13.94
N CYS A 33 5.82 18.47 -14.11
CA CYS A 33 7.20 18.88 -14.41
C CYS A 33 7.30 19.58 -15.77
N ASN A 34 6.63 19.04 -16.79
CA ASN A 34 6.64 19.63 -18.13
C ASN A 34 5.99 21.03 -18.13
N GLN A 35 4.90 21.22 -17.38
CA GLN A 35 4.26 22.52 -17.22
C GLN A 35 5.20 23.55 -16.59
N GLN A 36 5.93 23.18 -15.53
CA GLN A 36 6.93 24.06 -14.93
C GLN A 36 8.06 24.45 -15.91
N GLU A 37 8.52 23.51 -16.74
CA GLU A 37 9.54 23.80 -17.77
C GLU A 37 9.00 24.73 -18.88
N LEU A 38 7.75 24.59 -19.28
CA LEU A 38 7.13 25.47 -20.27
C LEU A 38 6.90 26.89 -19.73
N GLU A 39 6.47 27.02 -18.48
CA GLU A 39 6.29 28.31 -17.82
C GLU A 39 7.62 29.06 -17.64
N SER A 40 8.67 28.36 -17.25
CA SER A 40 10.02 28.94 -17.12
C SER A 40 10.66 29.37 -18.44
N ARG A 41 10.25 28.79 -19.58
CA ARG A 41 10.70 29.23 -20.91
C ARG A 41 9.92 30.41 -21.49
N LYS A 42 8.71 30.68 -21.00
CA LYS A 42 7.79 31.67 -21.57
C LYS A 42 7.86 33.07 -20.95
N PHE A 43 8.59 33.28 -19.84
CA PHE A 43 8.56 34.56 -19.12
C PHE A 43 9.93 35.27 -18.95
N GLN A 44 9.97 36.51 -19.46
CA GLN A 44 10.82 37.64 -19.03
C GLN A 44 10.32 38.21 -17.67
N PRO A 45 11.11 39.03 -16.95
CA PRO A 45 10.93 39.27 -15.51
C PRO A 45 9.73 40.18 -15.22
N VAL A 46 8.60 39.60 -14.82
CA VAL A 46 7.54 40.33 -14.12
C VAL A 46 7.29 39.64 -12.78
N GLN A 47 7.49 40.42 -11.71
CA GLN A 47 7.46 39.99 -10.33
C GLN A 47 6.03 39.66 -9.89
N GLN A 48 5.62 38.41 -10.04
CA GLN A 48 4.56 37.79 -9.23
C GLN A 48 5.15 36.54 -8.56
N PRO A 49 4.67 36.15 -7.36
CA PRO A 49 5.38 35.21 -6.53
C PRO A 49 5.33 33.80 -7.14
N GLN A 50 6.39 33.42 -7.87
CA GLN A 50 6.61 32.07 -8.42
C GLN A 50 6.47 30.97 -7.35
N MET A 51 6.55 31.34 -6.08
CA MET A 51 6.31 30.47 -4.94
C MET A 51 4.86 29.95 -4.89
N ASN A 52 3.84 30.77 -5.21
CA ASN A 52 2.44 30.39 -5.09
C ASN A 52 2.00 29.35 -6.13
N SER A 53 2.49 29.45 -7.38
CA SER A 53 2.18 28.46 -8.43
C SER A 53 2.85 27.10 -8.15
N LYS A 54 4.10 27.11 -7.69
CA LYS A 54 4.82 25.88 -7.29
C LYS A 54 4.19 25.19 -6.08
N ILE A 55 3.75 25.96 -5.08
CA ILE A 55 3.01 25.44 -3.92
C ILE A 55 1.70 24.78 -4.38
N ASN A 56 0.98 25.39 -5.32
CA ASN A 56 -0.29 24.84 -5.84
C ASN A 56 -0.10 23.51 -6.59
N LEU A 57 0.94 23.38 -7.42
CA LEU A 57 1.24 22.12 -8.13
C LEU A 57 1.66 21.00 -7.17
N ASN A 58 2.48 21.31 -6.17
CA ASN A 58 2.87 20.34 -5.15
C ASN A 58 1.65 19.84 -4.36
N SER A 59 0.79 20.76 -3.93
CA SER A 59 -0.42 20.38 -3.18
C SER A 59 -1.41 19.60 -4.05
N LYS A 60 -1.53 19.90 -5.35
CA LYS A 60 -2.31 19.09 -6.29
C LYS A 60 -1.80 17.65 -6.40
N PHE A 61 -0.48 17.44 -6.51
CA PHE A 61 0.08 16.09 -6.53
C PHE A 61 -0.21 15.32 -5.25
N ILE A 62 0.04 15.96 -4.09
CA ILE A 62 -0.20 15.34 -2.78
C ILE A 62 -1.68 14.99 -2.58
N PHE A 63 -2.59 15.83 -3.08
CA PHE A 63 -4.02 15.54 -3.06
C PHE A 63 -4.36 14.23 -3.82
N HIS A 64 -3.81 14.04 -5.03
CA HIS A 64 -4.01 12.78 -5.76
C HIS A 64 -3.37 11.57 -5.07
N VAL A 65 -2.22 11.74 -4.41
CA VAL A 65 -1.64 10.67 -3.58
C VAL A 65 -2.56 10.33 -2.40
N TRP A 66 -3.17 11.34 -1.78
CA TRP A 66 -4.14 11.15 -0.70
C TRP A 66 -5.39 10.40 -1.15
N ASP A 67 -5.94 10.72 -2.32
CA ASP A 67 -7.08 9.98 -2.89
C ASP A 67 -6.75 8.51 -3.09
N GLU A 68 -5.58 8.22 -3.63
CA GLU A 68 -5.10 6.86 -3.82
C GLU A 68 -4.84 6.15 -2.49
N PHE A 69 -4.32 6.85 -1.49
CA PHE A 69 -4.18 6.33 -0.13
C PHE A 69 -5.54 5.96 0.47
N ASN A 70 -6.53 6.86 0.41
CA ASN A 70 -7.88 6.60 0.92
C ASN A 70 -8.55 5.43 0.21
N LYS A 71 -8.33 5.27 -1.10
CA LYS A 71 -8.83 4.13 -1.86
C LYS A 71 -8.28 2.81 -1.30
N VAL A 72 -6.96 2.73 -1.13
CA VAL A 72 -6.28 1.56 -0.57
C VAL A 72 -6.75 1.32 0.87
N ASP A 73 -6.82 2.37 1.68
CA ASP A 73 -7.16 2.26 3.09
C ASP A 73 -8.61 1.81 3.33
N LYS A 74 -9.57 2.35 2.58
CA LYS A 74 -10.97 1.91 2.62
C LYS A 74 -11.11 0.43 2.29
N PHE A 75 -10.34 -0.05 1.30
CA PHE A 75 -10.35 -1.46 0.94
C PHE A 75 -9.78 -2.33 2.07
N VAL A 76 -8.64 -1.95 2.64
CA VAL A 76 -8.03 -2.66 3.79
C VAL A 76 -9.00 -2.72 4.96
N GLN A 77 -9.64 -1.59 5.30
CA GLN A 77 -10.61 -1.53 6.40
C GLN A 77 -11.82 -2.44 6.16
N SER A 78 -12.31 -2.56 4.93
CA SER A 78 -13.38 -3.50 4.58
C SER A 78 -12.95 -4.95 4.82
N GLN A 79 -11.75 -5.33 4.35
CA GLN A 79 -11.23 -6.68 4.53
C GLN A 79 -10.94 -7.01 6.00
N GLU A 80 -10.44 -6.04 6.78
CA GLU A 80 -10.29 -6.16 8.23
C GLU A 80 -11.63 -6.45 8.91
N GLY A 81 -12.71 -5.78 8.51
CA GLY A 81 -14.06 -6.05 8.99
C GLY A 81 -14.50 -7.49 8.75
N ASP A 82 -14.28 -8.00 7.54
CA ASP A 82 -14.59 -9.39 7.17
C ASP A 82 -13.78 -10.39 8.00
N ILE A 83 -12.49 -10.13 8.21
CA ILE A 83 -11.61 -10.96 9.05
C ILE A 83 -12.10 -10.98 10.51
N ILE A 84 -12.51 -9.84 11.06
CA ILE A 84 -13.05 -9.75 12.42
C ILE A 84 -14.32 -10.60 12.55
N LEU A 85 -15.22 -10.54 11.56
CA LEU A 85 -16.45 -11.34 11.55
C LEU A 85 -16.14 -12.84 11.47
N LYS A 86 -15.26 -13.24 10.54
CA LYS A 86 -14.77 -14.63 10.42
C LYS A 86 -14.12 -15.11 11.72
N SER A 87 -13.35 -14.25 12.38
CA SER A 87 -12.71 -14.55 13.67
C SER A 87 -13.72 -14.92 14.76
N LYS A 88 -14.78 -14.10 14.92
CA LYS A 88 -15.85 -14.38 15.91
C LYS A 88 -16.60 -15.68 15.60
N TYR A 89 -16.87 -15.92 14.32
CA TYR A 89 -17.52 -17.15 13.87
C TYR A 89 -16.68 -18.41 14.16
N LEU A 90 -15.38 -18.35 13.86
CA LEU A 90 -14.44 -19.46 14.05
C LEU A 90 -14.13 -19.76 15.52
N GLU A 91 -14.25 -18.77 16.41
CA GLU A 91 -14.19 -19.01 17.86
C GLU A 91 -15.41 -19.76 18.39
N SER A 92 -16.58 -19.51 17.80
CA SER A 92 -17.85 -20.10 18.23
C SER A 92 -18.10 -21.48 17.61
N SER A 93 -17.59 -21.69 16.39
CA SER A 93 -17.79 -22.91 15.62
C SER A 93 -16.73 -23.95 15.95
N LYS A 94 -17.14 -25.19 16.22
CA LYS A 94 -16.21 -26.31 16.44
C LYS A 94 -15.95 -27.02 15.12
N ARG A 95 -14.67 -27.08 14.72
CA ARG A 95 -14.11 -27.93 13.65
C ARG A 95 -14.42 -27.50 12.21
N ASP A 96 -13.92 -26.34 11.80
CA ASP A 96 -13.94 -25.88 10.39
C ASP A 96 -12.53 -25.54 9.89
N ALA A 97 -11.69 -26.57 9.69
CA ALA A 97 -10.34 -26.42 9.16
C ALA A 97 -10.31 -25.70 7.79
N PRO A 98 -11.17 -26.02 6.82
CA PRO A 98 -11.16 -25.36 5.52
C PRO A 98 -11.39 -23.84 5.62
N MET A 99 -12.33 -23.40 6.45
CA MET A 99 -12.58 -21.96 6.65
C MET A 99 -11.39 -21.27 7.32
N ILE A 100 -10.75 -21.91 8.30
CA ILE A 100 -9.56 -21.34 8.97
C ILE A 100 -8.43 -21.16 7.97
N ILE A 101 -8.11 -22.20 7.19
CA ILE A 101 -7.04 -22.17 6.19
C ILE A 101 -7.34 -21.12 5.11
N SER A 102 -8.57 -21.08 4.60
CA SER A 102 -8.98 -20.07 3.62
C SER A 102 -8.85 -18.64 4.17
N THR A 103 -9.18 -18.43 5.44
CA THR A 103 -9.08 -17.11 6.07
C THR A 103 -7.62 -16.70 6.29
N MET A 104 -6.75 -17.64 6.64
CA MET A 104 -5.31 -17.39 6.74
C MET A 104 -4.70 -17.02 5.38
N LYS A 105 -5.10 -17.70 4.30
CA LYS A 105 -4.68 -17.33 2.95
C LYS A 105 -5.17 -15.94 2.55
N ASP A 106 -6.42 -15.59 2.85
CA ASP A 106 -6.95 -14.25 2.61
C ASP A 106 -6.14 -13.16 3.37
N LEU A 107 -5.68 -13.48 4.59
CA LEU A 107 -4.81 -12.61 5.38
C LEU A 107 -3.44 -12.39 4.74
N GLU A 108 -2.80 -13.46 4.26
CA GLU A 108 -1.50 -13.41 3.58
C GLU A 108 -1.58 -12.59 2.29
N ASP A 109 -2.62 -12.82 1.50
CA ASP A 109 -2.94 -12.02 0.32
C ASP A 109 -3.08 -10.53 0.69
N LEU A 110 -3.83 -10.22 1.75
CA LEU A 110 -4.05 -8.84 2.21
C LEU A 110 -2.75 -8.18 2.70
N ILE A 111 -1.91 -8.90 3.43
CA ILE A 111 -0.60 -8.41 3.86
C ILE A 111 0.28 -8.09 2.64
N THR A 112 0.27 -8.96 1.63
CA THR A 112 1.02 -8.75 0.38
C THR A 112 0.49 -7.53 -0.38
N PHE A 113 -0.84 -7.38 -0.48
CA PHE A 113 -1.49 -6.20 -1.03
C PHE A 113 -1.02 -4.92 -0.32
N ILE A 114 -1.06 -4.89 1.01
CA ILE A 114 -0.67 -3.71 1.80
C ILE A 114 0.80 -3.36 1.57
N LYS A 115 1.71 -4.35 1.61
CA LYS A 115 3.15 -4.13 1.41
C LYS A 115 3.47 -3.58 0.02
N LEU A 116 2.84 -4.12 -1.02
CA LEU A 116 3.03 -3.63 -2.39
C LEU A 116 2.58 -2.18 -2.55
N ASN A 117 1.43 -1.82 -1.97
CA ASN A 117 0.92 -0.46 -1.99
C ASN A 117 1.81 0.50 -1.19
N LEU A 118 2.24 0.13 0.01
CA LEU A 118 3.15 0.92 0.84
C LEU A 118 4.45 1.25 0.10
N GLU A 119 5.05 0.24 -0.53
CA GLU A 119 6.25 0.43 -1.34
C GLU A 119 5.99 1.31 -2.57
N GLY A 120 4.80 1.21 -3.16
CA GLY A 120 4.33 2.08 -4.22
C GLY A 120 4.28 3.56 -3.80
N PHE A 121 3.66 3.84 -2.65
CA PHE A 121 3.60 5.19 -2.06
C PHE A 121 5.00 5.73 -1.78
N ARG A 122 5.86 4.93 -1.13
CA ARG A 122 7.25 5.33 -0.86
C ARG A 122 7.99 5.70 -2.14
N LYS A 123 7.90 4.85 -3.17
CA LYS A 123 8.62 5.07 -4.44
C LYS A 123 8.08 6.26 -5.23
N ILE A 124 6.76 6.50 -5.23
CA ILE A 124 6.19 7.63 -5.99
C ILE A 124 6.47 8.97 -5.30
N LEU A 125 6.40 9.02 -3.97
CA LEU A 125 6.75 10.21 -3.18
C LEU A 125 8.26 10.51 -3.24
N LYS A 126 9.13 9.49 -3.18
CA LYS A 126 10.57 9.65 -3.42
C LYS A 126 10.88 10.16 -4.84
N LYS A 127 10.06 9.77 -5.83
CA LYS A 127 10.19 10.27 -7.20
C LYS A 127 9.77 11.74 -7.29
N PHE A 128 8.68 12.11 -6.62
CA PHE A 128 8.23 13.49 -6.50
C PHE A 128 9.32 14.39 -5.93
N ASP A 129 9.88 14.04 -4.77
CA ASP A 129 10.97 14.81 -4.14
C ASP A 129 12.18 15.00 -5.04
N LYS A 130 12.59 13.95 -5.77
CA LYS A 130 13.69 14.04 -6.75
C LYS A 130 13.40 15.00 -7.90
N LYS A 131 12.13 15.14 -8.29
CA LYS A 131 11.71 15.99 -9.42
C LYS A 131 11.50 17.44 -8.99
N THR A 132 10.88 17.67 -7.84
CA THR A 132 10.57 19.01 -7.32
C THR A 132 11.72 19.64 -6.53
N LYS A 133 12.72 18.82 -6.16
CA LYS A 133 13.84 19.15 -5.27
C LYS A 133 13.35 19.61 -3.89
N THR A 134 12.39 18.87 -3.33
CA THR A 134 11.79 19.11 -2.00
C THR A 134 11.93 17.88 -1.10
N THR A 135 11.55 18.02 0.17
CA THR A 135 11.41 16.91 1.15
C THR A 135 9.95 16.59 1.48
N LEU A 136 9.01 17.35 0.94
CA LEU A 136 7.57 17.27 1.24
C LEU A 136 6.99 15.85 1.03
N GLY A 137 7.42 15.13 0.00
CA GLY A 137 6.93 13.78 -0.26
C GLY A 137 7.37 12.78 0.81
N SER A 138 8.64 12.86 1.21
CA SER A 138 9.19 12.01 2.28
C SER A 138 8.58 12.34 3.64
N GLU A 139 8.39 13.62 3.95
CA GLU A 139 7.69 14.06 5.17
C GLU A 139 6.24 13.56 5.19
N TYR A 140 5.53 13.69 4.07
CA TYR A 140 4.16 13.19 3.94
C TYR A 140 4.09 11.67 4.13
N TYR A 141 5.00 10.91 3.52
CA TYR A 141 5.07 9.46 3.70
C TYR A 141 5.27 9.06 5.17
N ASN A 142 6.23 9.69 5.84
CA ASN A 142 6.59 9.38 7.22
C ASN A 142 5.48 9.76 8.22
N ASN A 143 4.85 10.91 8.00
CA ASN A 143 3.87 11.45 8.94
C ASN A 143 2.45 10.92 8.72
N MET A 144 2.07 10.60 7.48
CA MET A 144 0.67 10.28 7.15
C MET A 144 0.45 8.83 6.72
N ILE A 145 1.43 8.17 6.09
CA ILE A 145 1.22 6.88 5.43
C ILE A 145 1.80 5.72 6.24
N VAL A 146 3.11 5.76 6.54
CA VAL A 146 3.85 4.56 6.98
C VAL A 146 3.35 4.02 8.32
N ASN A 147 3.15 4.89 9.31
CA ASN A 147 2.71 4.48 10.64
C ASN A 147 1.27 3.93 10.61
N HIS A 148 0.40 4.56 9.83
CA HIS A 148 -0.98 4.10 9.65
C HIS A 148 -1.01 2.67 9.09
N ILE A 149 -0.28 2.45 8.00
CA ILE A 149 -0.22 1.14 7.34
C ILE A 149 0.47 0.08 8.24
N GLN A 150 1.52 0.45 8.96
CA GLN A 150 2.20 -0.47 9.88
C GLN A 150 1.29 -0.94 11.02
N ALA A 151 0.44 -0.06 11.54
CA ALA A 151 -0.56 -0.45 12.53
C ALA A 151 -1.54 -1.49 11.97
N LYS A 152 -2.01 -1.30 10.73
CA LYS A 152 -2.86 -2.27 10.01
C LYS A 152 -2.18 -3.62 9.86
N ILE A 153 -0.94 -3.65 9.38
CA ILE A 153 -0.14 -4.89 9.26
C ILE A 153 -0.02 -5.62 10.61
N SER A 154 0.22 -4.88 11.69
CA SER A 154 0.34 -5.45 13.04
C SER A 154 -0.95 -6.14 13.49
N ILE A 155 -2.11 -5.54 13.18
CA ILE A 155 -3.42 -6.14 13.45
C ILE A 155 -3.61 -7.43 12.66
N LEU A 156 -3.24 -7.46 11.37
CA LEU A 156 -3.36 -8.66 10.54
C LEU A 156 -2.46 -9.79 11.03
N TYR A 157 -1.22 -9.49 11.46
CA TYR A 157 -0.35 -10.50 12.07
C TYR A 157 -0.93 -11.04 13.38
N HIS A 158 -1.55 -10.20 14.20
CA HIS A 158 -2.26 -10.66 15.39
C HIS A 158 -3.39 -11.64 15.04
N PHE A 159 -4.18 -11.36 14.00
CA PHE A 159 -5.20 -12.29 13.52
C PHE A 159 -4.61 -13.58 12.97
N ASN A 160 -3.50 -13.52 12.24
CA ASN A 160 -2.83 -14.71 11.73
C ASN A 160 -2.40 -15.65 12.88
N GLU A 161 -1.75 -15.10 13.91
CA GLU A 161 -1.37 -15.84 15.12
C GLU A 161 -2.60 -16.41 15.85
N LYS A 162 -3.68 -15.65 15.90
CA LYS A 162 -4.95 -16.10 16.48
C LYS A 162 -5.52 -17.31 15.71
N PHE A 163 -5.55 -17.26 14.38
CA PHE A 163 -6.06 -18.36 13.56
C PHE A 163 -5.16 -19.59 13.64
N LEU A 164 -3.83 -19.41 13.67
CA LEU A 164 -2.90 -20.50 13.93
C LEU A 164 -3.20 -21.19 15.25
N ARG A 165 -3.46 -20.44 16.33
CA ARG A 165 -3.84 -21.03 17.64
C ARG A 165 -5.16 -21.78 17.58
N ILE A 166 -6.18 -21.20 16.91
CA ILE A 166 -7.48 -21.87 16.72
C ILE A 166 -7.28 -23.19 15.96
N TYR A 167 -6.49 -23.17 14.89
CA TYR A 167 -6.16 -24.38 14.13
C TYR A 167 -5.44 -25.41 14.99
N SER A 168 -4.37 -25.02 15.69
CA SER A 168 -3.59 -25.90 16.56
C SER A 168 -4.45 -26.61 17.60
N ASN A 169 -5.36 -25.85 18.23
CA ASN A 169 -6.25 -26.37 19.27
C ASN A 169 -7.30 -27.35 18.72
N GLN A 170 -7.70 -27.20 17.46
CA GLN A 170 -8.75 -28.03 16.85
C GLN A 170 -8.19 -29.23 16.08
N PHE A 171 -6.99 -29.12 15.48
CA PHE A 171 -6.48 -30.07 14.50
C PHE A 171 -5.02 -30.54 14.73
N GLY A 172 -4.30 -29.97 15.70
CA GLY A 172 -2.90 -30.32 15.95
C GLY A 172 -1.89 -29.44 15.22
N ASP A 173 -0.63 -29.87 15.12
CA ASP A 173 0.49 -28.98 14.74
C ASP A 173 0.31 -28.30 13.36
N PRO A 174 0.28 -26.94 13.30
CA PRO A 174 0.13 -26.17 12.07
C PRO A 174 1.39 -26.15 11.20
N SER A 175 2.49 -26.76 11.62
CA SER A 175 3.70 -26.92 10.80
C SER A 175 3.43 -27.64 9.47
N LEU A 176 2.35 -28.44 9.38
CA LEU A 176 1.86 -29.07 8.15
C LEU A 176 1.27 -28.09 7.11
N LEU A 177 0.94 -26.85 7.51
CA LEU A 177 0.42 -25.81 6.61
C LEU A 177 1.54 -25.00 5.95
N LYS A 178 2.78 -25.10 6.45
CA LYS A 178 3.93 -24.32 5.94
C LYS A 178 4.56 -24.90 4.66
N THR A 179 4.08 -26.03 4.17
CA THR A 179 4.57 -26.67 2.94
C THR A 179 3.77 -26.26 1.71
N SER A 180 3.96 -25.00 1.29
CA SER A 180 3.71 -24.58 -0.10
C SER A 180 4.34 -23.21 -0.36
N GLU A 181 5.55 -23.24 -0.95
CA GLU A 181 6.13 -22.28 -1.90
C GLU A 181 6.26 -20.76 -1.61
N ASP A 182 5.81 -20.20 -0.48
CA ASP A 182 5.79 -18.73 -0.31
C ASP A 182 7.01 -18.08 0.41
N GLN A 183 8.17 -18.73 0.42
CA GLN A 183 9.41 -18.12 0.95
C GLN A 183 10.02 -17.04 0.03
N ALA A 184 9.53 -16.86 -1.20
CA ALA A 184 10.18 -15.98 -2.18
C ALA A 184 9.81 -14.48 -2.07
N VAL A 185 8.75 -14.10 -1.34
CA VAL A 185 8.27 -12.70 -1.32
C VAL A 185 8.85 -11.88 -0.15
N PHE A 186 9.55 -12.53 0.79
CA PHE A 186 10.01 -11.90 2.03
C PHE A 186 11.44 -11.32 2.01
N SER A 187 12.15 -11.32 0.87
CA SER A 187 13.43 -10.61 0.76
C SER A 187 13.23 -9.11 0.50
N PHE A 188 12.56 -8.41 1.41
CA PHE A 188 12.64 -6.95 1.48
C PHE A 188 12.75 -6.51 2.94
N SER A 189 13.95 -6.69 3.47
CA SER A 189 14.53 -5.88 4.53
C SER A 189 16.01 -5.71 4.20
N GLU A 190 16.45 -4.45 4.33
CA GLU A 190 17.82 -3.90 4.26
C GLU A 190 18.12 -3.00 3.04
N GLU A 191 18.44 -1.75 3.41
CA GLU A 191 18.77 -0.50 2.66
C GLU A 191 17.67 0.57 2.47
#